data_AF-A0A3N9WU15-F1
#
_entry.id   AF-A0A3N9WU15-F1
#
_cell.length_a   1.000
_cell.length_b   1.000
_cell.length_c   1.000
_cell.angle_alpha   90.00
_cell.angle_beta   90.00
_cell.angle_gamma   90.00
#
_symmetry.space_group_name_H-M   'P 1'
#
loop_
_entity.id
_entity.type
_entity.pdbx_description
1 polymer ?
#
loop_
_entity_poly.entity_id
_entity_poly.type
_entity_poly.pdbx_seq_one_letter_code
_entity_poly.pdbx_strand_id
1 'polypeptide(L)'
;TGPPPTGTPGCTAVYSVQDQWNGGFVANVSVTAGTTALTGWRVTLTLPSGASVSSLWNGVSSGTSGTITVANQSYNGRLAAGQGTSFGFQGAGTGSGATASCTGS
;
A
#
# COMPACT_ATOMS: atom_id res chain seq x y z
N THR A 1 2.87 -21.03 9.81
CA THR A 1 3.80 -20.55 8.77
C THR A 1 2.96 -19.90 7.68
N GLY A 2 3.01 -18.57 7.54
CA GLY A 2 2.33 -17.88 6.44
C GLY A 2 3.09 -18.12 5.12
N PRO A 3 2.42 -18.21 3.96
CA PRO A 3 3.11 -18.49 2.70
C PRO A 3 4.10 -17.36 2.39
N PRO A 4 5.32 -17.67 1.90
CA PRO A 4 6.27 -16.66 1.47
C PRO A 4 5.69 -15.99 0.21
N PRO A 5 5.64 -14.65 0.12
CA PRO A 5 5.31 -14.00 -1.13
C PRO A 5 6.33 -14.40 -2.19
N THR A 6 5.83 -15.00 -3.26
CA THR A 6 6.58 -15.50 -4.41
C THR A 6 7.24 -14.34 -5.17
N GLY A 7 8.58 -14.39 -5.25
CA GLY A 7 9.42 -13.45 -5.97
C GLY A 7 9.81 -12.27 -5.09
N THR A 8 11.11 -12.00 -4.95
CA THR A 8 11.59 -10.75 -4.36
C THR A 8 10.95 -9.62 -5.15
N PRO A 9 9.91 -8.96 -4.63
CA PRO A 9 9.27 -7.94 -5.41
C PRO A 9 10.28 -6.81 -5.53
N GLY A 10 10.36 -6.18 -6.69
CA GLY A 10 11.29 -5.06 -6.91
C GLY A 10 11.10 -3.89 -5.93
N CYS A 11 10.12 -3.96 -5.02
CA CYS A 11 9.91 -3.07 -3.89
C CYS A 11 9.41 -3.81 -2.64
N THR A 12 9.50 -3.13 -1.51
CA THR A 12 8.80 -3.46 -0.26
C THR A 12 7.69 -2.44 0.00
N ALA A 13 6.61 -2.86 0.69
CA ALA A 13 5.55 -1.98 1.16
C ALA A 13 5.33 -2.19 2.66
N VAL A 14 5.30 -1.09 3.43
CA VAL A 14 5.07 -1.09 4.87
C VAL A 14 3.82 -0.31 5.17
N TYR A 15 2.81 -0.98 5.72
CA TYR A 15 1.55 -0.37 6.15
C TYR A 15 1.64 0.10 7.60
N SER A 16 1.12 1.30 7.89
CA SER A 16 1.08 1.85 9.25
C SER A 16 -0.16 2.72 9.45
N VAL A 17 -0.96 2.39 10.47
CA VAL A 17 -2.07 3.25 10.91
C VAL A 17 -1.47 4.49 11.57
N GLN A 18 -1.78 5.67 11.03
CA GLN A 18 -1.31 6.95 11.55
C GLN A 18 -2.24 7.50 12.63
N ASP A 19 -3.55 7.35 12.39
CA ASP A 19 -4.59 7.81 13.31
C ASP A 19 -5.80 6.88 13.23
N GLN A 20 -6.50 6.68 14.33
CA GLN A 20 -7.69 5.84 14.40
C GLN A 20 -8.70 6.42 15.38
N TRP A 21 -9.96 6.47 14.94
CA TRP A 21 -11.09 6.92 15.72
C TRP A 21 -12.27 5.95 15.59
N ASN A 22 -13.39 6.28 16.23
CA ASN A 22 -14.58 5.42 16.19
C ASN A 22 -15.15 5.36 14.76
N GLY A 23 -14.98 4.20 14.12
CA GLY A 23 -15.51 3.93 12.78
C GLY A 23 -14.62 4.40 11.62
N GLY A 24 -13.40 4.91 11.86
CA GLY A 24 -12.49 5.28 10.79
C GLY A 24 -11.02 5.34 11.19
N PHE A 25 -10.16 5.38 10.19
CA PHE A 25 -8.71 5.44 10.37
C PHE A 25 -8.03 6.15 9.20
N VAL A 26 -6.83 6.68 9.45
CA VAL A 26 -5.89 7.09 8.41
C VAL A 26 -4.71 6.14 8.42
N ALA A 27 -4.37 5.60 7.26
CA ALA A 27 -3.21 4.77 7.08
C ALA A 27 -2.21 5.40 6.10
N ASN A 28 -0.93 5.18 6.38
CA ASN A 28 0.16 5.46 5.46
C ASN A 28 0.78 4.14 5.01
N VAL A 29 1.17 4.07 3.75
CA VAL A 29 1.91 2.96 3.18
C VAL A 29 3.18 3.50 2.55
N SER A 30 4.32 3.08 3.08
CA SER A 30 5.64 3.40 2.54
C SER A 30 6.05 2.33 1.55
N VAL A 31 6.44 2.74 0.34
CA VAL A 31 6.91 1.89 -0.75
C VAL A 31 8.37 2.18 -0.98
N THR A 32 9.24 1.17 -0.93
CA THR A 32 10.68 1.33 -1.15
C THR A 32 11.14 0.42 -2.27
N ALA A 33 11.79 0.97 -3.29
CA ALA A 33 12.44 0.18 -4.33
C ALA A 33 13.57 -0.66 -3.73
N GLY A 34 13.72 -1.88 -4.23
CA GLY A 34 14.83 -2.78 -3.88
C GLY A 34 16.14 -2.34 -4.51
N THR A 35 16.93 -3.30 -4.96
CA THR A 35 18.24 -3.04 -5.59
C THR A 35 18.15 -2.57 -7.04
N THR A 36 16.95 -2.54 -7.62
CA THR A 36 16.71 -2.08 -9.00
C THR A 36 15.78 -0.87 -8.99
N ALA A 37 16.02 0.07 -9.91
CA ALA A 37 15.13 1.19 -10.11
C ALA A 37 13.77 0.72 -10.62
N LEU A 38 12.71 1.38 -10.17
CA LEU A 38 11.35 1.17 -10.61
C LEU A 38 10.91 2.30 -11.54
N THR A 39 10.12 1.93 -12.54
CA THR A 39 9.37 2.86 -13.40
C THR A 39 7.91 2.96 -12.98
N GLY A 40 7.42 1.95 -12.26
CA GLY A 40 6.12 1.94 -11.60
C GLY A 40 6.10 0.99 -10.42
N TRP A 41 5.12 1.18 -9.54
CA TRP A 41 4.87 0.29 -8.42
C TRP A 41 3.39 0.07 -8.21
N ARG A 42 3.09 -1.12 -7.69
CA ARG A 42 1.74 -1.53 -7.34
C ARG A 42 1.78 -2.21 -5.98
N VAL A 43 0.94 -1.76 -5.07
CA VAL A 43 0.76 -2.36 -3.75
C VAL A 43 -0.58 -3.07 -3.69
N THR A 44 -0.58 -4.33 -3.30
CA THR A 44 -1.79 -5.06 -2.95
C THR A 44 -1.98 -4.98 -1.45
N LEU A 45 -3.11 -4.44 -1.01
CA LEU A 45 -3.50 -4.35 0.39
C LEU A 45 -4.65 -5.32 0.64
N THR A 46 -4.51 -6.15 1.67
CA THR A 46 -5.64 -6.93 2.18
C THR A 46 -6.13 -6.27 3.45
N LEU A 47 -7.28 -5.62 3.38
CA LEU A 47 -7.92 -4.95 4.50
C LEU A 47 -8.64 -5.98 5.40
N PRO A 48 -8.67 -5.74 6.72
CA PRO A 48 -9.43 -6.57 7.64
C PRO A 48 -10.94 -6.49 7.35
N SER A 49 -11.70 -7.49 7.80
CA SER A 49 -13.16 -7.49 7.64
C SER A 49 -13.78 -6.26 8.29
N GLY A 50 -14.75 -5.65 7.60
CA GLY A 50 -15.37 -4.41 8.05
C GLY A 50 -14.56 -3.14 7.79
N ALA A 51 -13.34 -3.24 7.26
CA ALA A 51 -12.59 -2.08 6.78
C ALA A 51 -12.81 -1.81 5.28
N SER A 52 -12.87 -0.53 4.93
CA SER A 52 -12.96 -0.08 3.54
C SER A 52 -12.24 1.25 3.33
N VAL A 53 -11.79 1.52 2.11
CA VAL A 53 -11.18 2.80 1.72
C VAL A 53 -12.27 3.79 1.35
N SER A 54 -12.21 4.97 1.97
CA SER A 54 -13.11 6.09 1.70
C SER A 54 -12.47 7.13 0.77
N SER A 55 -11.17 7.40 0.95
CA SER A 55 -10.43 8.36 0.14
C SER A 55 -8.95 8.02 0.14
N LEU A 56 -8.27 8.17 -0.99
CA LEU A 56 -6.85 7.85 -1.14
C LEU A 56 -6.13 9.00 -1.85
N TRP A 57 -4.88 9.26 -1.45
CA TRP A 57 -4.01 10.25 -2.06
C TRP A 57 -2.64 9.63 -2.37
N ASN A 58 -1.87 10.25 -3.27
CA ASN A 58 -0.56 9.78 -3.74
C ASN A 58 -0.59 8.36 -4.35
N GLY A 59 -1.75 7.90 -4.82
CA GLY A 59 -1.92 6.63 -5.53
C GLY A 59 -3.27 6.55 -6.23
N VAL A 60 -3.51 5.45 -6.92
CA VAL A 60 -4.79 5.12 -7.57
C VAL A 60 -5.24 3.75 -7.08
N SER A 61 -6.32 3.70 -6.31
CA SER A 61 -6.90 2.43 -5.82
C SER A 61 -7.85 1.81 -6.85
N SER A 62 -7.79 0.48 -6.95
CA SER A 62 -8.80 -0.37 -7.57
C SER A 62 -9.42 -1.24 -6.49
N GLY A 63 -10.73 -1.08 -6.27
CA GLY A 63 -11.45 -1.68 -5.16
C GLY A 63 -11.43 -0.82 -3.89
N THR A 64 -12.36 -1.09 -2.98
CA THR A 64 -12.54 -0.32 -1.74
C THR A 64 -12.56 -1.19 -0.48
N SER A 65 -12.68 -2.51 -0.57
CA SER A 65 -12.74 -3.40 0.60
C SER A 65 -12.15 -4.77 0.29
N GLY A 66 -11.80 -5.55 1.31
CA GLY A 66 -11.14 -6.85 1.14
C GLY A 66 -9.74 -6.67 0.55
N THR A 67 -9.43 -7.34 -0.56
CA THR A 67 -8.17 -7.14 -1.27
C THR A 67 -8.31 -6.03 -2.30
N ILE A 68 -7.56 -4.95 -2.11
CA ILE A 68 -7.50 -3.81 -3.02
C ILE A 68 -6.09 -3.70 -3.61
N THR A 69 -6.00 -2.97 -4.72
CA THR A 69 -4.72 -2.69 -5.37
C THR A 69 -4.54 -1.19 -5.51
N VAL A 70 -3.39 -0.66 -5.07
CA VAL A 70 -3.01 0.74 -5.21
C VAL A 70 -1.82 0.85 -6.15
N ALA A 71 -1.97 1.59 -7.24
CA ALA A 71 -0.88 1.89 -8.16
C ALA A 71 -0.33 3.30 -7.94
N ASN A 72 0.89 3.54 -8.40
CA ASN A 72 1.48 4.87 -8.40
C ASN A 72 0.67 5.87 -9.25
N GLN A 73 0.80 7.14 -8.88
CA GLN A 73 0.47 8.27 -9.75
C GLN A 73 1.58 8.50 -10.78
N SER A 74 1.32 9.30 -11.81
CA SER A 74 2.29 9.60 -12.87
C SER A 74 3.60 10.23 -12.34
N TYR A 75 3.55 10.96 -11.23
CA TYR A 75 4.71 11.68 -10.68
C TYR A 75 5.52 10.89 -9.65
N ASN A 76 4.98 9.80 -9.08
CA ASN A 76 5.65 9.06 -7.99
C ASN A 76 5.91 7.58 -8.31
N GLY A 77 5.77 7.17 -9.57
CA GLY A 77 6.07 5.80 -10.01
C GLY A 77 7.57 5.50 -10.14
N ARG A 78 8.35 6.52 -10.51
CA ARG A 78 9.78 6.34 -10.81
C ARG A 78 10.60 6.47 -9.53
N LEU A 79 11.22 5.38 -9.11
CA LEU A 79 12.06 5.31 -7.91
C LEU A 79 13.43 4.75 -8.28
N ALA A 80 14.52 5.42 -7.92
CA ALA A 80 15.84 4.81 -8.04
C ALA A 80 15.98 3.64 -7.03
N ALA A 81 16.98 2.78 -7.22
CA ALA A 81 17.25 1.70 -6.27
C ALA A 81 17.41 2.26 -4.84
N GLY A 82 16.74 1.63 -3.87
CA GLY A 82 16.71 2.06 -2.47
C GLY A 82 15.90 3.33 -2.18
N GLN A 83 15.33 4.01 -3.19
CA GLN A 83 14.46 5.17 -2.96
C GLN A 83 13.05 4.73 -2.58
N GLY A 84 12.37 5.57 -1.82
CA GLY A 84 11.01 5.33 -1.38
C GLY A 84 10.05 6.46 -1.72
N THR A 85 8.78 6.11 -1.75
CA THR A 85 7.65 7.04 -1.75
C THR A 85 6.62 6.54 -0.75
N SER A 86 5.59 7.34 -0.50
CA SER A 86 4.49 6.90 0.34
C SER A 86 3.16 7.38 -0.22
N PHE A 87 2.13 6.58 0.04
CA PHE A 87 0.76 6.97 -0.18
C PHE A 87 -0.03 6.81 1.10
N GLY A 88 -1.19 7.47 1.16
CA GLY A 88 -2.05 7.39 2.32
C GLY A 88 -3.50 7.32 1.91
N PHE A 89 -4.31 6.80 2.82
CA PHE A 89 -5.74 6.73 2.62
C PHE A 89 -6.48 6.84 3.95
N GLN A 90 -7.68 7.40 3.87
CA GLN A 90 -8.67 7.31 4.92
C GLN A 90 -9.56 6.10 4.65
N GLY A 91 -9.77 5.29 5.68
CA GLY A 91 -10.71 4.18 5.65
C GLY A 91 -11.80 4.28 6.71
N ALA A 92 -12.88 3.55 6.49
CA ALA A 92 -13.89 3.26 7.49
C ALA A 92 -13.59 1.92 8.18
N GLY A 93 -13.99 1.76 9.44
CA GLY A 93 -13.74 0.56 10.25
C GLY A 93 -12.42 0.63 11.02
N THR A 94 -11.75 -0.50 11.19
CA THR A 94 -10.46 -0.62 11.91
C THR A 94 -9.32 -0.92 10.95
N GLY A 95 -8.24 -0.13 10.98
CA GLY A 95 -7.09 -0.31 10.08
C GLY A 95 -6.13 -1.43 10.49
N SER A 96 -6.17 -1.84 11.76
CA SER A 96 -5.28 -2.87 12.30
C SER A 96 -5.51 -4.24 11.66
N GLY A 97 -4.40 -4.93 11.33
CA GLY A 97 -4.45 -6.27 10.73
C GLY A 97 -4.43 -6.27 9.20
N ALA A 98 -4.32 -5.11 8.55
CA ALA A 98 -4.08 -5.05 7.11
C ALA A 98 -2.69 -5.57 6.76
N THR A 99 -2.59 -6.29 5.63
CA THR A 99 -1.30 -6.73 5.07
C THR A 99 -1.03 -6.03 3.75
N ALA A 100 0.24 -5.77 3.47
CA ALA A 100 0.69 -5.10 2.25
C ALA A 100 1.73 -5.96 1.53
N SER A 101 1.61 -6.08 0.22
CA SER A 101 2.65 -6.59 -0.66
C SER A 101 2.88 -5.61 -1.80
N CYS A 102 4.14 -5.43 -2.20
CA CYS A 102 4.51 -4.55 -3.31
C CYS A 102 4.90 -5.37 -4.53
N THR A 103 4.76 -4.81 -5.72
CA THR A 103 5.34 -5.32 -6.96
C THR A 103 5.81 -4.13 -7.77
N GLY A 104 7.09 -4.12 -8.10
CA GLY A 104 7.74 -3.05 -8.88
C GLY A 104 8.03 -3.53 -10.29
N SER A 105 7.98 -2.60 -11.24
CA SER A 105 8.29 -2.81 -12.67
C SER A 105 9.29 -1.79 -13.19
#